data_AF-A0A7N6BI24-F1
#
_entry.id   AF-A0A7N6BI24-F1
#
_cell.length_a   1.000
_cell.length_b   1.000
_cell.length_c   1.000
_cell.angle_alpha   90.00
_cell.angle_beta   90.00
_cell.angle_gamma   90.00
#
_symmetry.space_group_name_H-M   'P 1'
#
loop_
_entity.id
_entity.type
_entity.pdbx_description
1 polymer ?
#
loop_
_entity_poly.entity_id
_entity_poly.type
_entity_poly.pdbx_seq_one_letter_code
_entity_poly.pdbx_strand_id
1 'polypeptide(L)'
;MKLISFIFFFYYSFMRLKDSRPVDQRDPGWKLFGRVPPREGTVKDPRRIQKEYETKSGKAGPGNPTSPRQSVRKNLDFEPLSTTALILEDRPANLPAKPAEEAQKHRQQYEEMVAQAKKRELKDAQKRKKQLEDRCKLEESIGSAAQTWNQEILPNWSTVCTSRRVRDLWWQGIPPSVRGKVWSLAVGNELNITHELFNICLARAKEKWRTTAAPATEPETEDADSSDRESSLELIKLDISRTFPQLCIFQKGGPYHDVLHSILGAYTCYRPDVGYVQGMSFIAAVLILNLDTADAFIAFANLLNKPCQMAFFRVDHSLMLTYFAAFEVFFEENLPKLFAHFKKNNLTPDIYLIDWIFTLYSKSLPLDLACRVWDVFCRDNEEFLFRTALGLLRLYQDVLTCMDFIHMAQFLTRLPDLIPAEQLFQHIASIHMTSRNRKWAQVLQALQKDQERGSPVLKR
;
A
#
# COMPACT_ATOMS: atom_id res chain seq x y z
N MET A 1 -3.51 -16.90 9.45
CA MET A 1 -4.40 -16.74 8.28
C MET A 1 -5.42 -15.59 8.47
N LYS A 2 -5.07 -14.50 9.17
CA LYS A 2 -6.04 -13.48 9.64
C LYS A 2 -5.94 -12.08 9.01
N LEU A 3 -4.89 -11.71 8.29
CA LEU A 3 -4.72 -10.31 7.86
C LEU A 3 -4.99 -10.04 6.38
N ILE A 4 -4.51 -10.91 5.47
CA ILE A 4 -4.69 -10.68 4.03
C ILE A 4 -6.15 -10.92 3.62
N SER A 5 -6.75 -12.03 4.06
CA SER A 5 -8.17 -12.30 3.77
C SER A 5 -9.12 -11.22 4.32
N PHE A 6 -8.73 -10.53 5.41
CA PHE A 6 -9.56 -9.53 6.08
C PHE A 6 -9.51 -8.16 5.40
N ILE A 7 -8.34 -7.73 4.93
CA ILE A 7 -8.18 -6.49 4.13
C ILE A 7 -8.91 -6.64 2.78
N PHE A 8 -8.85 -7.81 2.15
CA PHE A 8 -9.54 -8.07 0.88
C PHE A 8 -11.07 -8.18 1.03
N PHE A 9 -11.58 -8.75 2.13
CA PHE A 9 -13.02 -8.83 2.38
C PHE A 9 -13.66 -7.46 2.62
N PHE A 10 -12.96 -6.57 3.34
CA PHE A 10 -13.45 -5.21 3.58
C PHE A 10 -13.40 -4.33 2.33
N TYR A 11 -12.34 -4.42 1.52
CA TYR A 11 -12.26 -3.72 0.24
C TYR A 11 -13.45 -4.07 -0.69
N TYR A 12 -13.87 -5.34 -0.70
CA TYR A 12 -15.01 -5.80 -1.51
C TYR A 12 -16.38 -5.47 -0.90
N SER A 13 -16.53 -5.48 0.44
CA SER A 13 -17.78 -5.10 1.11
C SER A 13 -18.06 -3.60 1.02
N PHE A 14 -17.04 -2.76 1.09
CA PHE A 14 -17.22 -1.29 1.05
C PHE A 14 -17.59 -0.78 -0.34
N MET A 15 -17.14 -1.45 -1.41
CA MET A 15 -17.58 -1.17 -2.80
C MET A 15 -19.05 -1.54 -3.06
N ARG A 16 -19.70 -2.34 -2.20
CA ARG A 16 -21.14 -2.66 -2.30
C ARG A 16 -22.04 -1.76 -1.45
N LEU A 17 -21.49 -1.00 -0.50
CA LEU A 17 -22.27 -0.25 0.49
C LEU A 17 -22.55 1.21 0.11
N LYS A 18 -22.32 1.60 -1.15
CA LYS A 18 -22.65 2.95 -1.62
C LYS A 18 -24.13 3.15 -2.00
N ASP A 19 -24.97 2.13 -1.85
CA ASP A 19 -26.43 2.24 -1.98
C ASP A 19 -27.14 1.41 -0.89
N SER A 20 -27.41 2.02 0.27
CA SER A 20 -28.55 1.65 1.13
C SER A 20 -28.72 2.61 2.32
N ARG A 21 -29.96 3.03 2.56
CA ARG A 21 -30.41 3.79 3.75
C ARG A 21 -30.50 2.88 4.99
N PRO A 22 -30.53 3.42 6.22
CA PRO A 22 -30.25 2.63 7.43
C PRO A 22 -31.49 1.84 7.90
N VAL A 23 -31.27 0.63 8.40
CA VAL A 23 -32.23 -0.16 9.17
C VAL A 23 -31.53 -0.70 10.42
N ASP A 24 -32.26 -0.64 11.53
CA ASP A 24 -31.88 -0.87 12.92
C ASP A 24 -31.05 -2.13 13.24
N GLN A 25 -30.11 -1.94 14.18
CA GLN A 25 -29.34 -2.99 14.84
C GLN A 25 -30.18 -3.75 15.88
N ARG A 26 -30.28 -5.07 15.71
CA ARG A 26 -30.30 -6.03 16.82
C ARG A 26 -29.30 -7.15 16.52
N ASP A 27 -28.33 -7.33 17.41
CA ASP A 27 -27.51 -8.55 17.51
C ASP A 27 -28.40 -9.75 17.92
N PRO A 28 -28.15 -11.00 17.46
CA PRO A 28 -27.05 -11.79 18.04
C PRO A 28 -26.38 -12.88 17.16
N GLY A 29 -25.11 -13.18 17.48
CA GLY A 29 -24.63 -14.56 17.65
C GLY A 29 -24.18 -15.34 16.42
N TRP A 30 -22.88 -15.33 16.13
CA TRP A 30 -22.26 -16.24 15.15
C TRP A 30 -21.93 -17.61 15.77
N LYS A 31 -22.62 -18.66 15.33
CA LYS A 31 -22.17 -20.06 15.45
C LYS A 31 -21.77 -20.58 14.07
N LEU A 32 -20.48 -20.89 13.90
CA LEU A 32 -19.94 -21.61 12.74
C LEU A 32 -20.11 -23.13 12.90
N PHE A 33 -20.25 -23.79 11.75
CA PHE A 33 -20.20 -25.23 11.44
C PHE A 33 -21.54 -25.97 11.35
N GLY A 34 -22.00 -26.12 10.11
CA GLY A 34 -22.89 -27.18 9.63
C GLY A 34 -22.82 -27.23 8.11
N ARG A 35 -22.30 -28.32 7.54
CA ARG A 35 -22.35 -28.60 6.10
C ARG A 35 -23.81 -28.66 5.66
N VAL A 36 -24.18 -27.97 4.57
CA VAL A 36 -25.47 -28.13 3.89
C VAL A 36 -25.20 -28.62 2.45
N PRO A 37 -25.86 -29.70 1.97
CA PRO A 37 -25.64 -30.25 0.62
C PRO A 37 -26.25 -29.35 -0.47
N PRO A 38 -25.85 -29.52 -1.75
CA PRO A 38 -26.41 -28.74 -2.85
C PRO A 38 -27.89 -29.12 -3.08
N ARG A 39 -28.77 -28.12 -3.12
CA ARG A 39 -30.15 -28.28 -3.59
C ARG A 39 -30.18 -28.31 -5.12
N GLU A 40 -30.78 -29.37 -5.66
CA GLU A 40 -31.14 -29.51 -7.07
C GLU A 40 -32.12 -28.41 -7.49
N GLY A 41 -31.79 -27.70 -8.57
CA GLY A 41 -32.64 -26.75 -9.28
C GLY A 41 -32.70 -27.15 -10.75
N THR A 42 -33.92 -27.31 -11.25
CA THR A 42 -34.26 -27.90 -12.54
C THR A 42 -33.73 -27.11 -13.74
N VAL A 43 -33.07 -27.82 -14.65
CA VAL A 43 -32.63 -27.33 -15.97
C VAL A 43 -33.87 -27.11 -16.84
N LYS A 44 -34.10 -25.86 -17.30
CA LYS A 44 -35.07 -25.57 -18.36
C LYS A 44 -34.33 -25.32 -19.68
N ASP A 45 -34.71 -26.11 -20.68
CA ASP A 45 -34.18 -26.20 -22.05
C ASP A 45 -34.38 -24.89 -22.87
N PRO A 46 -33.36 -24.37 -23.59
CA PRO A 46 -33.47 -23.14 -24.39
C PRO A 46 -34.34 -23.23 -25.66
N ARG A 47 -34.98 -24.36 -25.97
CA ARG A 47 -35.71 -24.55 -27.26
C ARG A 47 -37.21 -24.23 -27.25
N ARG A 48 -37.69 -23.40 -26.31
CA ARG A 48 -39.15 -23.09 -26.20
C ARG A 48 -39.50 -21.59 -26.15
N ILE A 49 -38.78 -20.76 -26.89
CA ILE A 49 -39.18 -19.36 -27.20
C ILE A 49 -39.12 -19.11 -28.71
N GLN A 50 -39.48 -20.13 -29.49
CA GLN A 50 -39.61 -19.98 -30.94
C GLN A 50 -40.74 -20.88 -31.45
N LYS A 51 -41.95 -20.68 -30.92
CA LYS A 51 -43.17 -21.26 -31.51
C LYS A 51 -44.49 -20.58 -31.12
N GLU A 52 -44.45 -19.31 -30.75
CA GLU A 52 -45.66 -18.50 -30.52
C GLU A 52 -45.55 -17.12 -31.19
N TYR A 53 -45.11 -17.06 -32.46
CA TYR A 53 -45.29 -15.85 -33.30
C TYR A 53 -45.43 -16.18 -34.79
N GLU A 54 -46.01 -17.35 -35.11
CA GLU A 54 -46.43 -17.69 -36.47
C GLU A 54 -47.89 -18.15 -36.48
N THR A 55 -48.82 -17.27 -36.11
CA THR A 55 -50.18 -17.33 -36.65
C THR A 55 -50.88 -15.99 -36.46
N LYS A 56 -50.88 -15.18 -37.53
CA LYS A 56 -51.99 -14.31 -37.99
C LYS A 56 -51.44 -13.17 -38.85
N SER A 57 -51.21 -13.50 -40.12
CA SER A 57 -51.31 -12.53 -41.21
C SER A 57 -52.15 -13.20 -42.30
N GLY A 58 -53.31 -12.61 -42.63
CA GLY A 58 -54.13 -13.02 -43.77
C GLY A 58 -55.64 -12.80 -43.62
N LYS A 59 -56.11 -11.56 -43.84
CA LYS A 59 -57.17 -11.17 -44.82
C LYS A 59 -57.78 -9.80 -44.51
N ALA A 60 -57.97 -9.02 -45.58
CA ALA A 60 -58.50 -7.66 -45.60
C ALA A 60 -60.04 -7.59 -45.60
N GLY A 61 -60.59 -6.46 -45.14
CA GLY A 61 -61.98 -6.00 -45.33
C GLY A 61 -62.15 -4.56 -44.79
N PRO A 62 -62.94 -3.67 -45.42
CA PRO A 62 -62.74 -2.21 -45.33
C PRO A 62 -63.66 -1.50 -44.31
N GLY A 63 -63.15 -0.43 -43.69
CA GLY A 63 -63.94 0.50 -42.88
C GLY A 63 -63.09 1.50 -42.08
N ASN A 64 -63.12 2.78 -42.49
CA ASN A 64 -62.59 3.95 -41.77
C ASN A 64 -63.67 4.45 -40.75
N PRO A 65 -63.44 5.48 -39.91
CA PRO A 65 -62.25 5.91 -39.15
C PRO A 65 -62.56 6.14 -37.64
N THR A 66 -61.55 6.29 -36.77
CA THR A 66 -61.48 7.38 -35.75
C THR A 66 -60.14 7.34 -35.01
N SER A 67 -59.52 8.52 -34.91
CA SER A 67 -58.27 8.82 -34.20
C SER A 67 -58.59 9.40 -32.79
N PRO A 68 -57.63 9.85 -31.95
CA PRO A 68 -56.96 9.06 -30.91
C PRO A 68 -57.13 9.70 -29.51
N ARG A 69 -56.95 8.96 -28.41
CA ARG A 69 -56.65 9.58 -27.09
C ARG A 69 -55.59 8.84 -26.28
N GLN A 70 -54.45 9.53 -26.27
CA GLN A 70 -53.33 9.62 -25.31
C GLN A 70 -53.38 8.88 -23.96
N SER A 71 -52.16 8.50 -23.56
CA SER A 71 -51.62 8.22 -22.21
C SER A 71 -52.06 6.88 -21.62
N VAL A 72 -51.15 6.00 -21.20
CA VAL A 72 -50.29 6.16 -20.01
C VAL A 72 -48.95 5.43 -20.21
N ARG A 73 -47.84 6.17 -20.06
CA ARG A 73 -46.50 5.60 -19.84
C ARG A 73 -46.46 4.97 -18.44
N LYS A 74 -46.11 3.69 -18.33
CA LYS A 74 -45.61 3.09 -17.09
C LYS A 74 -44.11 2.92 -17.23
N ASN A 75 -43.36 3.59 -16.36
CA ASN A 75 -41.94 3.37 -16.12
C ASN A 75 -41.75 1.93 -15.66
N LEU A 76 -41.02 1.14 -16.45
CA LEU A 76 -40.36 -0.07 -15.96
C LEU A 76 -38.90 0.32 -15.77
N ASP A 77 -38.45 0.29 -14.52
CA ASP A 77 -37.03 0.39 -14.19
C ASP A 77 -36.30 -0.78 -14.86
N PHE A 78 -35.51 -0.47 -15.88
CA PHE A 78 -34.71 -1.43 -16.62
C PHE A 78 -33.28 -1.39 -16.08
N GLU A 79 -32.88 -2.42 -15.35
CA GLU A 79 -31.48 -2.70 -15.04
C GLU A 79 -30.86 -3.52 -16.17
N PRO A 80 -29.89 -2.99 -16.95
CA PRO A 80 -29.23 -3.77 -17.98
C PRO A 80 -28.18 -4.69 -17.34
N LEU A 81 -28.46 -6.00 -17.25
CA LEU A 81 -27.51 -7.02 -16.78
C LEU A 81 -26.41 -7.38 -17.82
N SER A 82 -26.25 -6.60 -18.88
CA SER A 82 -25.17 -6.75 -19.87
C SER A 82 -24.99 -5.46 -20.68
N THR A 83 -23.74 -5.03 -20.87
CA THR A 83 -23.37 -3.90 -21.74
C THR A 83 -23.70 -4.12 -23.23
N THR A 84 -24.15 -5.32 -23.61
CA THR A 84 -24.62 -5.63 -24.97
C THR A 84 -26.12 -5.29 -25.15
N ALA A 85 -26.85 -4.97 -24.08
CA ALA A 85 -28.27 -4.59 -24.15
C ALA A 85 -28.42 -3.11 -24.52
N LEU A 86 -28.14 -2.78 -25.78
CA LEU A 86 -28.52 -1.48 -26.35
C LEU A 86 -30.05 -1.45 -26.47
N ILE A 87 -30.69 -0.53 -25.75
CA ILE A 87 -32.15 -0.35 -25.80
C ILE A 87 -32.49 0.22 -27.18
N LEU A 88 -33.08 -0.61 -28.04
CA LEU A 88 -33.71 -0.18 -29.27
C LEU A 88 -35.05 0.47 -28.91
N GLU A 89 -35.11 1.80 -28.87
CA GLU A 89 -36.40 2.48 -28.84
C GLU A 89 -37.06 2.39 -30.23
N ASP A 90 -38.34 2.01 -30.24
CA ASP A 90 -39.11 1.96 -31.48
C ASP A 90 -39.29 3.35 -32.09
N ARG A 91 -39.21 3.40 -33.43
CA ARG A 91 -39.38 4.65 -34.17
C ARG A 91 -40.77 5.22 -33.92
N PRO A 92 -40.91 6.52 -33.57
CA PRO A 92 -42.21 7.15 -33.37
C PRO A 92 -43.13 6.98 -34.58
N ALA A 93 -44.38 6.60 -34.35
CA ALA A 93 -45.37 6.29 -35.39
C ALA A 93 -45.70 7.48 -36.34
N ASN A 94 -45.29 8.71 -35.97
CA ASN A 94 -45.55 9.94 -36.72
C ASN A 94 -44.49 10.26 -37.79
N LEU A 95 -43.45 9.42 -37.94
CA LEU A 95 -42.38 9.61 -38.92
C LEU A 95 -42.60 8.69 -40.14
N PRO A 96 -42.35 9.17 -41.38
CA PRO A 96 -42.49 8.36 -42.59
C PRO A 96 -41.58 7.12 -42.55
N ALA A 97 -42.03 6.01 -43.15
CA ALA A 97 -41.34 4.72 -43.14
C ALA A 97 -39.88 4.85 -43.58
N LYS A 98 -39.00 4.09 -42.93
CA LYS A 98 -37.55 4.22 -43.16
C LYS A 98 -37.24 3.65 -44.55
N PRO A 99 -36.50 4.36 -45.42
CA PRO A 99 -36.02 3.79 -46.67
C PRO A 99 -35.29 2.47 -46.40
N ALA A 100 -35.50 1.46 -47.25
CA ALA A 100 -34.97 0.11 -47.04
C ALA A 100 -33.43 0.11 -46.90
N GLU A 101 -32.77 0.96 -47.69
CA GLU A 101 -31.31 1.15 -47.68
C GLU A 101 -30.82 1.73 -46.35
N GLU A 102 -31.50 2.75 -45.82
CA GLU A 102 -31.17 3.36 -44.52
C GLU A 102 -31.44 2.39 -43.35
N ALA A 103 -32.48 1.55 -43.45
CA ALA A 103 -32.75 0.49 -42.48
C ALA A 103 -31.68 -0.60 -42.48
N GLN A 104 -31.19 -0.99 -43.67
CA GLN A 104 -30.10 -1.95 -43.80
C GLN A 104 -28.78 -1.39 -43.25
N LYS A 105 -28.47 -0.13 -43.53
CA LYS A 105 -27.28 0.55 -42.99
C LYS A 105 -27.27 0.57 -41.45
N HIS A 106 -28.40 0.89 -40.81
CA HIS A 106 -28.48 0.87 -39.34
C HIS A 106 -28.36 -0.55 -38.76
N ARG A 107 -28.91 -1.57 -39.44
CA ARG A 107 -28.71 -2.98 -39.02
C ARG A 107 -27.23 -3.36 -39.05
N GLN A 108 -26.52 -3.02 -40.13
CA GLN A 108 -25.08 -3.28 -40.24
C GLN A 108 -24.28 -2.55 -39.16
N GLN A 109 -24.57 -1.27 -38.91
CA GLN A 109 -23.91 -0.48 -37.85
C GLN A 109 -24.18 -1.05 -36.45
N TYR A 110 -25.41 -1.53 -36.20
CA TYR A 110 -25.76 -2.18 -34.94
C TYR A 110 -25.02 -3.51 -34.75
N GLU A 111 -25.01 -4.36 -35.78
CA GLU A 111 -24.27 -5.63 -35.76
C GLU A 111 -22.79 -5.41 -35.52
N GLU A 112 -22.19 -4.40 -36.16
CA GLU A 112 -20.79 -4.03 -35.95
C GLU A 112 -20.54 -3.55 -34.51
N MET A 113 -21.41 -2.69 -33.97
CA MET A 113 -21.31 -2.21 -32.59
C MET A 113 -21.40 -3.35 -31.57
N VAL A 114 -22.36 -4.25 -31.74
CA VAL A 114 -22.52 -5.44 -30.90
C VAL A 114 -21.31 -6.37 -31.02
N ALA A 115 -20.77 -6.57 -32.22
CA ALA A 115 -19.57 -7.37 -32.43
C ALA A 115 -18.34 -6.75 -31.74
N GLN A 116 -18.17 -5.42 -31.82
CA GLN A 116 -17.11 -4.71 -31.13
C GLN A 116 -17.26 -4.80 -29.60
N ALA A 117 -18.47 -4.63 -29.07
CA ALA A 117 -18.77 -4.78 -27.64
C ALA A 117 -18.43 -6.19 -27.15
N LYS A 118 -18.91 -7.24 -27.83
CA LYS A 118 -18.59 -8.64 -27.51
C LYS A 118 -17.09 -8.92 -27.55
N LYS A 119 -16.38 -8.36 -28.54
CA LYS A 119 -14.92 -8.51 -28.66
C LYS A 119 -14.18 -7.85 -27.49
N ARG A 120 -14.63 -6.67 -27.03
CA ARG A 120 -14.08 -5.99 -25.85
C ARG A 120 -14.37 -6.78 -24.57
N GLU A 121 -15.60 -7.24 -24.39
CA GLU A 121 -15.99 -8.06 -23.24
C GLU A 121 -15.17 -9.36 -23.17
N LEU A 122 -14.95 -10.05 -24.30
CA LEU A 122 -14.13 -11.26 -24.34
C LEU A 122 -12.67 -10.98 -23.96
N LYS A 123 -12.08 -9.89 -24.47
CA LYS A 123 -10.72 -9.46 -24.10
C LYS A 123 -10.63 -9.14 -22.61
N ASP A 124 -11.59 -8.40 -22.06
CA ASP A 124 -11.64 -8.05 -20.65
C ASP A 124 -11.87 -9.27 -19.76
N ALA A 125 -12.66 -10.25 -20.21
CA ALA A 125 -12.86 -11.53 -19.53
C ALA A 125 -11.59 -12.39 -19.55
N GLN A 126 -10.88 -12.46 -20.68
CA GLN A 126 -9.58 -13.14 -20.78
C GLN A 126 -8.52 -12.50 -19.87
N LYS A 127 -8.44 -11.16 -19.85
CA LYS A 127 -7.54 -10.43 -18.95
C LYS A 127 -7.87 -10.70 -17.48
N ARG A 128 -9.15 -10.67 -17.09
CA ARG A 128 -9.60 -10.99 -15.74
C ARG A 128 -9.27 -12.43 -15.34
N LYS A 129 -9.47 -13.39 -16.25
CA LYS A 129 -9.13 -14.81 -16.03
C LYS A 129 -7.63 -14.97 -15.79
N LYS A 130 -6.78 -14.37 -16.63
CA LYS A 130 -5.31 -14.41 -16.45
C LYS A 130 -4.87 -13.81 -15.12
N GLN A 131 -5.42 -12.64 -14.75
CA GLN A 131 -5.12 -12.00 -13.46
C GLN A 131 -5.51 -12.88 -12.26
N LEU A 132 -6.64 -13.60 -12.36
CA LEU A 132 -7.09 -14.52 -11.32
C LEU A 132 -6.15 -15.73 -11.20
N GLU A 133 -5.73 -16.30 -12.33
CA GLU A 133 -4.76 -17.41 -12.37
C GLU A 133 -3.40 -17.00 -11.78
N ASP A 134 -2.89 -15.83 -12.15
CA ASP A 134 -1.63 -15.29 -11.63
C ASP A 134 -1.73 -15.05 -10.11
N ARG A 135 -2.89 -14.58 -9.62
CA ARG A 135 -3.15 -14.41 -8.18
C ARG A 135 -3.18 -15.75 -7.44
N CYS A 136 -3.83 -16.77 -8.00
CA CYS A 136 -3.89 -18.11 -7.41
C CYS A 136 -2.49 -18.71 -7.24
N LYS A 137 -1.65 -18.60 -8.28
CA LYS A 137 -0.25 -19.05 -8.23
C LYS A 137 0.56 -18.31 -7.17
N LEU A 138 0.35 -17.00 -7.04
CA LEU A 138 1.02 -16.20 -6.01
C LEU A 138 0.62 -16.64 -4.60
N GLU A 139 -0.67 -16.86 -4.36
CA GLU A 139 -1.18 -17.34 -3.05
C GLU A 139 -0.62 -18.73 -2.70
N GLU A 140 -0.57 -19.65 -3.66
CA GLU A 140 0.05 -20.97 -3.49
C GLU A 140 1.55 -20.86 -3.16
N SER A 141 2.27 -19.98 -3.86
CA SER A 141 3.70 -19.73 -3.60
C SER A 141 3.93 -19.15 -2.20
N ILE A 142 3.10 -18.19 -1.77
CA ILE A 142 3.14 -17.62 -0.42
C ILE A 142 2.85 -18.71 0.63
N GLY A 143 1.87 -19.57 0.37
CA GLY A 143 1.51 -20.69 1.26
C GLY A 143 2.66 -21.69 1.43
N SER A 144 3.28 -22.10 0.31
CA SER A 144 4.44 -23.00 0.31
C SER A 144 5.64 -22.38 1.04
N ALA A 145 5.96 -21.11 0.73
CA ALA A 145 7.02 -20.39 1.42
C ALA A 145 6.74 -20.29 2.94
N ALA A 146 5.50 -20.01 3.34
CA ALA A 146 5.12 -19.92 4.75
C ALA A 146 5.32 -21.25 5.48
N GLN A 147 5.08 -22.37 4.80
CA GLN A 147 5.35 -23.70 5.35
C GLN A 147 6.85 -23.90 5.58
N THR A 148 7.69 -23.64 4.57
CA THR A 148 9.16 -23.72 4.69
C THR A 148 9.68 -22.83 5.82
N TRP A 149 9.20 -21.59 5.90
CA TRP A 149 9.58 -20.66 6.97
C TRP A 149 9.24 -21.19 8.36
N ASN A 150 8.02 -21.71 8.57
CA ASN A 150 7.57 -22.17 9.87
C ASN A 150 8.17 -23.53 10.29
N GLN A 151 8.36 -24.46 9.33
CA GLN A 151 8.75 -25.83 9.63
C GLN A 151 10.26 -26.06 9.58
N GLU A 152 10.98 -25.31 8.73
CA GLU A 152 12.42 -25.55 8.51
C GLU A 152 13.28 -24.39 9.03
N ILE A 153 12.88 -23.15 8.74
CA ILE A 153 13.76 -21.97 8.95
C ILE A 153 13.67 -21.46 10.38
N LEU A 154 12.47 -21.08 10.85
CA LEU A 154 12.28 -20.48 12.16
C LEU A 154 12.71 -21.38 13.33
N PRO A 155 12.47 -22.71 13.33
CA PRO A 155 12.95 -23.57 14.40
C PRO A 155 14.48 -23.65 14.49
N ASN A 156 15.18 -23.47 13.36
CA ASN A 156 16.63 -23.59 13.25
C ASN A 156 17.30 -22.24 12.95
N TRP A 157 16.66 -21.13 13.33
CA TRP A 157 16.98 -19.78 12.88
C TRP A 157 18.47 -19.45 12.95
N SER A 158 19.10 -19.66 14.11
CA SER A 158 20.52 -19.35 14.36
C SER A 158 21.48 -20.06 13.41
N THR A 159 21.11 -21.24 12.94
CA THR A 159 21.96 -22.07 12.07
C THR A 159 21.74 -21.78 10.59
N VAL A 160 20.49 -21.51 10.18
CA VAL A 160 20.13 -21.51 8.74
C VAL A 160 19.84 -20.13 8.15
N CYS A 161 19.66 -19.08 8.97
CA CYS A 161 19.27 -17.75 8.49
C CYS A 161 20.28 -17.12 7.50
N THR A 162 21.55 -17.49 7.59
CA THR A 162 22.62 -17.03 6.69
C THR A 162 22.82 -17.91 5.46
N SER A 163 22.16 -19.07 5.39
CA SER A 163 22.31 -20.00 4.28
C SER A 163 21.81 -19.39 2.96
N ARG A 164 22.49 -19.70 1.85
CA ARG A 164 22.14 -19.17 0.52
C ARG A 164 20.67 -19.40 0.17
N ARG A 165 20.16 -20.63 0.39
CA ARG A 165 18.76 -21.00 0.15
C ARG A 165 17.79 -20.08 0.89
N VAL A 166 18.03 -19.84 2.17
CA VAL A 166 17.16 -18.97 2.98
C VAL A 166 17.28 -17.52 2.53
N ARG A 167 18.48 -17.04 2.21
CA ARG A 167 18.69 -15.69 1.68
C ARG A 167 17.95 -15.49 0.36
N ASP A 168 17.99 -16.45 -0.55
CA ASP A 168 17.28 -16.39 -1.84
C ASP A 168 15.76 -16.38 -1.64
N LEU A 169 15.23 -17.20 -0.71
CA LEU A 169 13.81 -17.18 -0.36
C LEU A 169 13.40 -15.84 0.27
N TRP A 170 14.23 -15.30 1.16
CA TRP A 170 14.01 -14.02 1.82
C TRP A 170 13.98 -12.86 0.81
N TRP A 171 14.78 -12.93 -0.27
CA TRP A 171 14.76 -11.96 -1.37
C TRP A 171 13.42 -11.90 -2.12
N GLN A 172 12.72 -13.04 -2.21
CA GLN A 172 11.39 -13.08 -2.84
C GLN A 172 10.31 -12.40 -1.98
N GLY A 173 10.61 -12.16 -0.70
CA GLY A 173 9.69 -11.58 0.28
C GLY A 173 9.26 -12.63 1.31
N ILE A 174 9.08 -12.17 2.55
CA ILE A 174 8.61 -13.02 3.64
C ILE A 174 7.08 -13.10 3.59
N PRO A 175 6.49 -14.30 3.71
CA PRO A 175 5.04 -14.44 3.83
C PRO A 175 4.47 -13.60 4.99
N PRO A 176 3.36 -12.87 4.80
CA PRO A 176 2.90 -11.92 5.82
C PRO A 176 2.56 -12.57 7.17
N SER A 177 2.16 -13.86 7.17
CA SER A 177 1.91 -14.61 8.41
C SER A 177 3.17 -14.95 9.22
N VAL A 178 4.37 -14.74 8.66
CA VAL A 178 5.67 -15.08 9.26
C VAL A 178 6.49 -13.82 9.54
N ARG A 179 6.20 -12.71 8.85
CA ARG A 179 6.93 -11.43 8.97
C ARG A 179 7.20 -11.00 10.38
N GLY A 180 6.17 -10.92 11.24
CA GLY A 180 6.34 -10.48 12.62
C GLY A 180 7.46 -11.24 13.34
N LYS A 181 7.42 -12.57 13.28
CA LYS A 181 8.43 -13.41 13.95
C LYS A 181 9.83 -13.22 13.36
N VAL A 182 9.95 -13.12 12.04
CA VAL A 182 11.25 -12.92 11.38
C VAL A 182 11.81 -11.52 11.65
N TRP A 183 10.98 -10.49 11.55
CA TRP A 183 11.38 -9.11 11.81
C TRP A 183 11.78 -8.90 13.28
N SER A 184 11.04 -9.44 14.24
CA SER A 184 11.44 -9.35 15.66
C SER A 184 12.79 -10.02 15.92
N LEU A 185 13.06 -11.17 15.31
CA LEU A 185 14.36 -11.85 15.43
C LEU A 185 15.50 -11.06 14.78
N ALA A 186 15.23 -10.42 13.65
CA ALA A 186 16.22 -9.67 12.89
C ALA A 186 16.52 -8.28 13.49
N VAL A 187 15.50 -7.56 13.93
CA VAL A 187 15.65 -6.26 14.61
C VAL A 187 16.32 -6.44 15.97
N GLY A 188 15.93 -7.50 16.69
CA GLY A 188 16.42 -7.80 18.04
C GLY A 188 15.81 -6.90 19.12
N ASN A 189 16.33 -7.03 20.34
CA ASN A 189 15.92 -6.23 21.49
C ASN A 189 17.13 -5.78 22.33
N GLU A 190 18.07 -5.08 21.68
CA GLU A 190 19.28 -4.54 22.32
C GLU A 190 18.94 -3.55 23.47
N LEU A 191 17.79 -2.87 23.37
CA LEU A 191 17.28 -1.96 24.40
C LEU A 191 16.68 -2.68 25.63
N ASN A 192 16.57 -4.01 25.60
CA ASN A 192 15.98 -4.83 26.66
C ASN A 192 14.57 -4.36 27.09
N ILE A 193 13.77 -3.90 26.13
CA ILE A 193 12.41 -3.41 26.40
C ILE A 193 11.52 -4.61 26.73
N THR A 194 10.75 -4.49 27.79
CA THR A 194 9.80 -5.52 28.25
C THR A 194 8.36 -5.11 27.93
N HIS A 195 7.46 -6.10 27.91
CA HIS A 195 6.02 -5.85 27.80
C HIS A 195 5.49 -5.00 28.96
N GLU A 196 6.07 -5.18 30.16
CA GLU A 196 5.75 -4.37 31.33
C GLU A 196 6.13 -2.90 31.13
N LEU A 197 7.33 -2.63 30.62
CA LEU A 197 7.76 -1.26 30.32
C LEU A 197 6.83 -0.58 29.30
N PHE A 198 6.42 -1.31 28.25
CA PHE A 198 5.43 -0.81 27.31
C PHE A 198 4.12 -0.43 28.01
N ASN A 199 3.59 -1.29 28.89
CA ASN A 199 2.35 -1.02 29.62
C ASN A 199 2.47 0.21 30.52
N ILE A 200 3.61 0.39 31.21
CA ILE A 200 3.89 1.58 32.03
C ILE A 200 3.89 2.84 31.16
N CYS A 201 4.60 2.82 30.04
CA CYS A 201 4.67 3.96 29.11
C CYS A 201 3.30 4.28 28.50
N LEU A 202 2.53 3.25 28.14
CA LEU A 202 1.17 3.42 27.62
C LEU A 202 0.22 4.01 28.66
N ALA A 203 0.28 3.56 29.91
CA ALA A 203 -0.51 4.13 30.99
C ALA A 203 -0.19 5.62 31.18
N ARG A 204 1.09 5.99 31.18
CA ARG A 204 1.53 7.40 31.23
C ARG A 204 1.03 8.20 30.04
N ALA A 205 1.09 7.65 28.82
CA ALA A 205 0.59 8.33 27.62
C ALA A 205 -0.93 8.58 27.70
N LYS A 206 -1.70 7.59 28.14
CA LYS A 206 -3.16 7.72 28.31
C LYS A 206 -3.54 8.75 29.36
N GLU A 207 -2.82 8.80 30.48
CA GLU A 207 -3.05 9.82 31.51
C GLU A 207 -2.80 11.23 30.96
N LYS A 208 -1.69 11.41 30.23
CA LYS A 208 -1.37 12.69 29.58
C LYS A 208 -2.46 13.14 28.60
N TRP A 209 -3.03 12.24 27.80
CA TRP A 209 -4.11 12.61 26.89
C TRP A 209 -5.40 13.00 27.60
N ARG A 210 -5.67 12.38 28.75
CA ARG A 210 -6.86 12.69 29.56
C ARG A 210 -6.77 14.08 30.18
N THR A 211 -5.60 14.45 30.71
CA THR A 211 -5.38 15.79 31.30
C THR A 211 -5.42 16.89 30.25
N THR A 212 -4.91 16.62 29.05
CA THR A 212 -4.90 17.58 27.93
C THR A 212 -6.29 17.78 27.31
N ALA A 213 -7.18 16.78 27.39
CA ALA A 213 -8.54 16.85 26.85
C ALA A 213 -9.57 17.52 27.80
N ALA A 214 -9.21 17.81 29.05
CA ALA A 214 -10.08 18.51 29.98
C ALA A 214 -10.04 20.03 29.71
N PRO A 215 -11.18 20.74 29.71
CA PRO A 215 -11.18 22.20 29.53
C PRO A 215 -10.41 22.84 30.70
N ALA A 216 -9.34 23.56 30.38
CA ALA A 216 -8.49 24.24 31.36
C ALA A 216 -9.31 25.24 32.17
N THR A 217 -9.51 24.96 33.47
CA THR A 217 -10.22 25.87 34.39
C THR A 217 -9.30 26.84 35.11
N GLU A 218 -7.97 26.73 35.01
CA GLU A 218 -7.03 27.61 35.71
C GLU A 218 -5.82 27.93 34.82
N PRO A 219 -5.29 29.18 34.83
CA PRO A 219 -4.10 29.54 34.09
C PRO A 219 -2.86 29.13 34.90
N GLU A 220 -2.44 27.87 34.78
CA GLU A 220 -1.13 27.46 35.30
C GLU A 220 -0.02 27.90 34.34
N THR A 221 1.08 28.34 34.94
CA THR A 221 2.28 28.90 34.32
C THR A 221 2.78 28.05 33.15
N GLU A 222 2.92 28.69 31.98
CA GLU A 222 3.48 28.10 30.76
C GLU A 222 4.96 27.71 30.97
N ASP A 223 5.20 26.49 31.48
CA ASP A 223 6.51 25.86 31.38
C ASP A 223 6.75 25.48 29.92
N ALA A 224 7.93 25.80 29.37
CA ALA A 224 8.30 25.51 27.97
C ALA A 224 8.16 24.02 27.57
N ASP A 225 8.21 23.11 28.55
CA ASP A 225 8.01 21.67 28.33
C ASP A 225 6.52 21.35 28.04
N SER A 226 5.55 22.17 28.47
CA SER A 226 4.12 21.98 28.17
C SER A 226 3.76 22.17 26.69
N SER A 227 4.41 23.13 25.99
CA SER A 227 4.08 23.42 24.58
C SER A 227 4.58 22.33 23.63
N ASP A 228 5.75 21.75 23.89
CA ASP A 228 6.31 20.65 23.08
C ASP A 228 5.47 19.36 23.21
N ARG A 229 4.77 19.20 24.33
CA ARG A 229 3.90 18.04 24.63
C ARG A 229 2.56 18.09 23.90
N GLU A 230 1.89 19.24 23.91
CA GLU A 230 0.66 19.48 23.12
C GLU A 230 0.96 19.30 21.61
N SER A 231 2.11 19.83 21.17
CA SER A 231 2.61 19.70 19.80
C SER A 231 2.78 18.25 19.36
N SER A 232 3.34 17.37 20.21
CA SER A 232 3.54 15.95 19.87
C SER A 232 2.22 15.20 19.62
N LEU A 233 1.17 15.47 20.40
CA LEU A 233 -0.12 14.81 20.22
C LEU A 233 -0.81 15.23 18.92
N GLU A 234 -0.79 16.52 18.59
CA GLU A 234 -1.35 17.03 17.35
C GLU A 234 -0.59 16.52 16.12
N LEU A 235 0.74 16.44 16.19
CA LEU A 235 1.56 15.82 15.15
C LEU A 235 1.22 14.34 14.96
N ILE A 236 1.03 13.57 16.04
CA ILE A 236 0.60 12.16 15.97
C ILE A 236 -0.75 12.05 15.25
N LYS A 237 -1.75 12.86 15.64
CA LYS A 237 -3.08 12.85 15.00
C LYS A 237 -3.01 13.18 13.52
N LEU A 238 -2.24 14.23 13.18
CA LEU A 238 -2.02 14.67 11.80
C LEU A 238 -1.41 13.54 10.96
N ASP A 239 -0.37 12.90 11.47
CA ASP A 239 0.33 11.85 10.74
C ASP A 239 -0.51 10.57 10.58
N ILE A 240 -1.23 10.16 11.62
CA ILE A 240 -2.16 9.02 11.53
C ILE A 240 -3.21 9.26 10.44
N SER A 241 -3.73 10.49 10.31
CA SER A 241 -4.73 10.82 9.29
C SER A 241 -4.26 10.55 7.85
N ARG A 242 -2.94 10.67 7.60
CA ARG A 242 -2.31 10.46 6.29
C ARG A 242 -1.45 9.19 6.19
N THR A 243 -1.48 8.32 7.20
CA THR A 243 -0.76 7.04 7.20
C THR A 243 -1.56 5.97 6.48
N PHE A 244 -1.14 5.60 5.27
CA PHE A 244 -1.84 4.65 4.38
C PHE A 244 -3.37 4.87 4.30
N PRO A 245 -3.84 6.10 3.97
CA PRO A 245 -5.25 6.47 4.07
C PRO A 245 -6.16 5.66 3.14
N GLN A 246 -5.63 5.16 2.02
CA GLN A 246 -6.35 4.29 1.09
C GLN A 246 -6.82 2.97 1.69
N LEU A 247 -6.25 2.54 2.83
CA LEU A 247 -6.63 1.32 3.52
C LEU A 247 -7.78 1.55 4.51
N CYS A 248 -8.01 2.79 4.96
CA CYS A 248 -9.05 3.16 5.92
C CYS A 248 -9.00 2.39 7.25
N ILE A 249 -7.84 1.83 7.63
CA ILE A 249 -7.71 1.00 8.85
C ILE A 249 -7.01 1.69 10.02
N PHE A 250 -6.22 2.74 9.75
CA PHE A 250 -5.45 3.48 10.76
C PHE A 250 -6.11 4.81 11.15
N GLN A 251 -6.95 5.35 10.26
CA GLN A 251 -7.68 6.59 10.50
C GLN A 251 -8.76 6.36 11.57
N LYS A 252 -9.29 7.46 12.13
CA LYS A 252 -10.29 7.42 13.21
C LYS A 252 -11.46 6.51 12.85
N GLY A 253 -11.79 5.57 13.73
CA GLY A 253 -12.82 4.55 13.51
C GLY A 253 -12.31 3.26 12.84
N GLY A 254 -11.08 3.23 12.35
CA GLY A 254 -10.43 2.04 11.82
C GLY A 254 -9.93 1.11 12.93
N PRO A 255 -9.81 -0.21 12.68
CA PRO A 255 -9.47 -1.21 13.69
C PRO A 255 -8.08 -1.06 14.32
N TYR A 256 -7.14 -0.37 13.65
CA TYR A 256 -5.76 -0.18 14.13
C TYR A 256 -5.49 1.24 14.63
N HIS A 257 -6.50 2.12 14.65
CA HIS A 257 -6.34 3.53 15.04
C HIS A 257 -5.79 3.68 16.46
N ASP A 258 -6.47 3.07 17.43
CA ASP A 258 -6.10 3.18 18.85
C ASP A 258 -4.78 2.45 19.16
N VAL A 259 -4.51 1.36 18.44
CA VAL A 259 -3.26 0.61 18.55
C VAL A 259 -2.09 1.48 18.07
N LEU A 260 -2.24 2.15 16.92
CA LEU A 260 -1.23 3.05 16.39
C LEU A 260 -0.99 4.25 17.31
N HIS A 261 -2.07 4.88 17.82
CA HIS A 261 -1.97 5.92 18.84
C HIS A 261 -1.22 5.42 20.08
N SER A 262 -1.55 4.22 20.56
CA SER A 262 -0.93 3.63 21.75
C SER A 262 0.58 3.44 21.61
N ILE A 263 1.04 2.91 20.47
CA ILE A 263 2.47 2.72 20.18
C ILE A 263 3.21 4.06 20.19
N LEU A 264 2.68 5.05 19.45
CA LEU A 264 3.34 6.34 19.29
C LEU A 264 3.36 7.11 20.61
N GLY A 265 2.25 7.14 21.35
CA GLY A 265 2.17 7.78 22.67
C GLY A 265 3.05 7.11 23.72
N ALA A 266 3.08 5.77 23.75
CA ALA A 266 3.99 5.06 24.64
C ALA A 266 5.45 5.40 24.30
N TYR A 267 5.80 5.56 23.03
CA TYR A 267 7.15 5.89 22.61
C TYR A 267 7.57 7.29 23.06
N THR A 268 6.71 8.30 22.95
CA THR A 268 7.03 9.64 23.47
C THR A 268 7.22 9.65 24.99
N CYS A 269 6.60 8.73 25.72
CA CYS A 269 6.83 8.55 27.16
C CYS A 269 8.09 7.73 27.47
N TYR A 270 8.53 6.86 26.57
CA TYR A 270 9.75 6.06 26.70
C TYR A 270 11.01 6.88 26.33
N ARG A 271 10.94 7.67 25.25
CA ARG A 271 12.02 8.54 24.74
C ARG A 271 11.55 9.99 24.66
N PRO A 272 11.33 10.67 25.80
CA PRO A 272 10.92 12.08 25.79
C PRO A 272 11.98 12.99 25.17
N ASP A 273 13.25 12.57 25.15
CA ASP A 273 14.36 13.27 24.48
C ASP A 273 14.23 13.30 22.95
N VAL A 274 13.48 12.36 22.37
CA VAL A 274 13.19 12.32 20.92
C VAL A 274 11.78 12.83 20.66
N GLY A 275 10.83 12.50 21.53
CA GLY A 275 9.42 12.84 21.34
C GLY A 275 8.84 12.13 20.11
N TYR A 276 7.88 12.80 19.47
CA TYR A 276 7.32 12.33 18.20
C TYR A 276 7.93 13.10 17.04
N VAL A 277 8.50 12.37 16.07
CA VAL A 277 8.98 12.95 14.82
C VAL A 277 8.08 12.51 13.69
N GLN A 278 7.70 13.47 12.86
CA GLN A 278 6.84 13.25 11.72
C GLN A 278 7.38 12.15 10.80
N GLY A 279 6.54 11.18 10.45
CA GLY A 279 6.85 9.99 9.67
C GLY A 279 6.96 8.72 10.52
N MET A 280 7.11 8.83 11.84
CA MET A 280 7.13 7.68 12.76
C MET A 280 5.86 6.81 12.67
N SER A 281 4.72 7.42 12.33
CA SER A 281 3.44 6.69 12.19
C SER A 281 3.50 5.62 11.10
N PHE A 282 4.22 5.85 10.00
CA PHE A 282 4.32 4.88 8.90
C PHE A 282 5.10 3.64 9.31
N ILE A 283 6.19 3.83 10.07
CA ILE A 283 7.00 2.73 10.63
C ILE A 283 6.16 1.93 11.62
N ALA A 284 5.49 2.60 12.57
CA ALA A 284 4.64 1.94 13.55
C ALA A 284 3.46 1.21 12.89
N ALA A 285 2.84 1.79 11.87
CA ALA A 285 1.75 1.17 11.11
C ALA A 285 2.18 -0.13 10.42
N VAL A 286 3.37 -0.17 9.81
CA VAL A 286 3.91 -1.40 9.21
C VAL A 286 4.13 -2.47 10.28
N LEU A 287 4.64 -2.10 11.45
CA LEU A 287 4.89 -3.06 12.54
C LEU A 287 3.60 -3.63 13.13
N ILE A 288 2.61 -2.81 13.46
CA ILE A 288 1.35 -3.29 14.08
C ILE A 288 0.48 -4.13 13.15
N LEU A 289 0.71 -4.07 11.83
CA LEU A 289 0.10 -5.01 10.90
C LEU A 289 0.69 -6.42 11.02
N ASN A 290 1.96 -6.53 11.42
CA ASN A 290 2.69 -7.80 11.39
C ASN A 290 2.97 -8.37 12.79
N LEU A 291 2.82 -7.56 13.84
CA LEU A 291 3.15 -7.89 15.23
C LEU A 291 2.01 -7.52 16.18
N ASP A 292 1.94 -8.25 17.29
CA ASP A 292 1.09 -7.86 18.42
C ASP A 292 1.62 -6.56 19.04
N THR A 293 0.75 -5.78 19.67
CA THR A 293 1.03 -4.39 20.08
C THR A 293 2.32 -4.23 20.89
N ALA A 294 2.54 -5.06 21.92
CA ALA A 294 3.74 -4.94 22.76
C ALA A 294 5.04 -5.29 21.99
N ASP A 295 4.99 -6.31 21.14
CA ASP A 295 6.13 -6.70 20.30
C ASP A 295 6.39 -5.67 19.20
N ALA A 296 5.34 -5.08 18.64
CA ALA A 296 5.43 -3.95 17.72
C ALA A 296 6.12 -2.75 18.37
N PHE A 297 5.81 -2.44 19.64
CA PHE A 297 6.50 -1.40 20.40
C PHE A 297 7.98 -1.70 20.57
N ILE A 298 8.33 -2.93 20.95
CA ILE A 298 9.72 -3.37 21.13
C ILE A 298 10.49 -3.24 19.83
N ALA A 299 9.94 -3.76 18.73
CA ALA A 299 10.56 -3.66 17.41
C ALA A 299 10.69 -2.20 16.97
N PHE A 300 9.66 -1.37 17.19
CA PHE A 300 9.66 0.05 16.84
C PHE A 300 10.78 0.79 17.56
N ALA A 301 10.88 0.66 18.88
CA ALA A 301 11.89 1.37 19.65
C ALA A 301 13.32 0.90 19.33
N ASN A 302 13.54 -0.40 19.13
CA ASN A 302 14.86 -0.91 18.74
C ASN A 302 15.25 -0.49 17.32
N LEU A 303 14.28 -0.46 16.39
CA LEU A 303 14.52 -0.01 15.02
C LEU A 303 14.90 1.47 14.99
N LEU A 304 14.20 2.32 15.75
CA LEU A 304 14.50 3.74 15.86
C LEU A 304 15.85 4.01 16.53
N ASN A 305 16.37 3.07 17.32
CA ASN A 305 17.66 3.18 17.99
C ASN A 305 18.85 2.72 17.13
N LYS A 306 18.62 2.18 15.92
CA LYS A 306 19.72 1.84 15.00
C LYS A 306 20.48 3.10 14.56
N PRO A 307 21.80 3.05 14.33
CA PRO A 307 22.62 4.24 14.03
C PRO A 307 22.09 5.10 12.89
N CYS A 308 21.69 4.47 11.78
CA CYS A 308 21.09 5.16 10.64
C CYS A 308 19.83 5.92 11.05
N GLN A 309 18.84 5.23 11.64
CA GLN A 309 17.57 5.84 12.04
C GLN A 309 17.79 6.97 13.05
N MET A 310 18.67 6.79 14.05
CA MET A 310 19.02 7.83 15.02
C MET A 310 19.58 9.08 14.35
N ALA A 311 20.44 8.94 13.34
CA ALA A 311 21.00 10.07 12.60
C ALA A 311 19.91 10.94 11.98
N PHE A 312 18.94 10.32 11.31
CA PHE A 312 17.86 11.05 10.63
C PHE A 312 16.79 11.57 11.59
N PHE A 313 16.40 10.81 12.62
CA PHE A 313 15.35 11.22 13.57
C PHE A 313 15.80 12.31 14.54
N ARG A 314 17.09 12.34 14.90
CA ARG A 314 17.65 13.41 15.74
C ARG A 314 18.22 14.59 14.94
N VAL A 315 18.11 14.53 13.61
CA VAL A 315 18.67 15.55 12.71
C VAL A 315 20.17 15.77 13.00
N ASP A 316 20.90 14.67 13.18
CA ASP A 316 22.36 14.72 13.29
C ASP A 316 22.92 15.02 11.90
N HIS A 317 23.02 16.31 11.59
CA HIS A 317 23.49 16.80 10.30
C HIS A 317 24.86 16.22 9.92
N SER A 318 25.76 16.05 10.90
CA SER A 318 27.11 15.53 10.66
C SER A 318 27.04 14.10 10.14
N LEU A 319 26.31 13.23 10.84
CA LEU A 319 26.18 11.83 10.48
C LEU A 319 25.33 11.64 9.22
N MET A 320 24.27 12.42 9.04
CA MET A 320 23.47 12.44 7.81
C MET A 320 24.31 12.79 6.58
N LEU A 321 25.15 13.82 6.66
CA LEU A 321 26.06 14.18 5.57
C LEU A 321 27.05 13.05 5.24
N THR A 322 27.51 12.32 6.25
CA THR A 322 28.37 11.15 6.03
C THR A 322 27.64 10.00 5.34
N TYR A 323 26.37 9.76 5.70
CA TYR A 323 25.51 8.81 4.97
C TYR A 323 25.28 9.26 3.51
N PHE A 324 25.05 10.55 3.26
CA PHE A 324 24.89 11.08 1.91
C PHE A 324 26.18 10.96 1.10
N ALA A 325 27.33 11.28 1.68
CA ALA A 325 28.63 11.10 1.01
C ALA A 325 28.90 9.63 0.68
N ALA A 326 28.60 8.70 1.61
CA ALA A 326 28.71 7.28 1.35
C ALA A 326 27.78 6.84 0.21
N PHE A 327 26.54 7.29 0.22
CA PHE A 327 25.58 7.04 -0.85
C PHE A 327 26.08 7.56 -2.21
N GLU A 328 26.61 8.78 -2.28
CA GLU A 328 27.12 9.37 -3.51
C GLU A 328 28.28 8.58 -4.12
N VAL A 329 29.15 7.97 -3.31
CA VAL A 329 30.21 7.06 -3.80
C VAL A 329 29.61 5.90 -4.59
N PHE A 330 28.57 5.25 -4.06
CA PHE A 330 27.93 4.13 -4.74
C PHE A 330 27.02 4.59 -5.88
N PHE A 331 26.48 5.81 -5.80
CA PHE A 331 25.69 6.39 -6.88
C PHE A 331 26.55 6.66 -8.12
N GLU A 332 27.70 7.31 -7.96
CA GLU A 332 28.65 7.55 -9.05
C GLU A 332 29.12 6.24 -9.68
N GLU A 333 29.47 5.24 -8.86
CA GLU A 333 29.94 3.93 -9.33
C GLU A 333 28.88 3.20 -10.18
N ASN A 334 27.62 3.19 -9.73
CA ASN A 334 26.57 2.40 -10.39
C ASN A 334 25.86 3.16 -11.53
N LEU A 335 25.70 4.48 -11.41
CA LEU A 335 24.89 5.31 -12.32
C LEU A 335 25.62 6.61 -12.73
N PRO A 336 26.84 6.54 -13.29
CA PRO A 336 27.70 7.72 -13.47
C PRO A 336 27.06 8.82 -14.34
N LYS A 337 26.29 8.43 -15.37
CA LYS A 337 25.57 9.38 -16.24
C LYS A 337 24.49 10.14 -15.48
N LEU A 338 23.71 9.44 -14.66
CA LEU A 338 22.63 10.05 -13.88
C LEU A 338 23.21 10.90 -12.74
N PHE A 339 24.26 10.41 -12.09
CA PHE A 339 25.00 11.16 -11.07
C PHE A 339 25.53 12.50 -11.62
N ALA A 340 26.18 12.48 -12.79
CA ALA A 340 26.65 13.70 -13.44
C ALA A 340 25.49 14.66 -13.79
N HIS A 341 24.34 14.12 -14.23
CA HIS A 341 23.13 14.93 -14.47
C HIS A 341 22.60 15.56 -13.19
N PHE A 342 22.56 14.83 -12.07
CA PHE A 342 22.13 15.37 -10.77
C PHE A 342 23.07 16.47 -10.30
N LYS A 343 24.40 16.26 -10.40
CA LYS A 343 25.40 17.29 -10.07
C LYS A 343 25.26 18.53 -10.95
N LYS A 344 25.05 18.37 -12.25
CA LYS A 344 24.83 19.50 -13.18
C LYS A 344 23.59 20.33 -12.82
N ASN A 345 22.54 19.68 -12.32
CA ASN A 345 21.28 20.32 -11.94
C ASN A 345 21.22 20.70 -10.45
N ASN A 346 22.31 20.55 -9.68
CA ASN A 346 22.36 20.80 -8.24
C ASN A 346 21.29 20.04 -7.43
N LEU A 347 20.90 18.84 -7.87
CA LEU A 347 19.97 18.00 -7.14
C LEU A 347 20.74 17.15 -6.13
N THR A 348 20.59 17.48 -4.84
CA THR A 348 21.32 16.86 -3.74
C THR A 348 20.48 15.79 -3.01
N PRO A 349 21.11 14.78 -2.37
CA PRO A 349 20.37 13.68 -1.74
C PRO A 349 19.38 14.09 -0.64
N ASP A 350 19.62 15.18 0.09
CA ASP A 350 18.73 15.66 1.16
C ASP A 350 17.30 15.93 0.68
N ILE A 351 17.12 16.27 -0.60
CA ILE A 351 15.81 16.59 -1.19
C ILE A 351 14.89 15.36 -1.25
N TYR A 352 15.42 14.17 -1.49
CA TYR A 352 14.60 12.97 -1.73
C TYR A 352 14.93 11.79 -0.81
N LEU A 353 16.18 11.69 -0.34
CA LEU A 353 16.67 10.49 0.34
C LEU A 353 16.27 10.43 1.80
N ILE A 354 16.02 11.58 2.46
CA ILE A 354 15.65 11.64 3.86
C ILE A 354 14.39 10.79 4.10
N ASP A 355 13.27 11.14 3.45
CA ASP A 355 11.98 10.43 3.59
C ASP A 355 12.11 8.93 3.30
N TRP A 356 12.92 8.56 2.31
CA TRP A 356 13.14 7.18 1.90
C TRP A 356 13.84 6.36 3.00
N ILE A 357 14.93 6.89 3.57
CA ILE A 357 15.75 6.16 4.53
C ILE A 357 15.11 6.18 5.91
N PHE A 358 14.65 7.35 6.38
CA PHE A 358 14.21 7.49 7.76
C PHE A 358 12.91 6.72 8.03
N THR A 359 12.01 6.64 7.03
CA THR A 359 10.77 5.83 7.14
C THR A 359 10.93 4.40 6.63
N LEU A 360 12.15 4.00 6.23
CA LEU A 360 12.40 2.72 5.57
C LEU A 360 11.42 2.50 4.40
N TYR A 361 11.22 3.54 3.59
CA TYR A 361 10.31 3.60 2.45
C TYR A 361 8.81 3.46 2.76
N SER A 362 8.40 3.32 4.02
CA SER A 362 6.98 3.12 4.36
C SER A 362 6.10 4.34 4.03
N LYS A 363 6.66 5.55 4.02
CA LYS A 363 5.97 6.77 3.55
C LYS A 363 6.00 6.92 2.02
N SER A 364 7.05 6.42 1.38
CA SER A 364 7.38 6.72 -0.03
C SER A 364 6.96 5.64 -1.02
N LEU A 365 6.69 4.41 -0.56
CA LEU A 365 6.31 3.27 -1.39
C LEU A 365 4.95 2.69 -0.95
N PRO A 366 4.22 2.02 -1.86
CA PRO A 366 3.05 1.22 -1.49
C PRO A 366 3.39 0.18 -0.42
N LEU A 367 2.45 -0.05 0.50
CA LEU A 367 2.65 -0.87 1.71
C LEU A 367 3.29 -2.24 1.42
N ASP A 368 2.79 -2.98 0.41
CA ASP A 368 3.29 -4.31 0.09
C ASP A 368 4.76 -4.27 -0.40
N LEU A 369 5.11 -3.24 -1.17
CA LEU A 369 6.46 -3.04 -1.67
C LEU A 369 7.40 -2.60 -0.54
N ALA A 370 6.95 -1.66 0.30
CA ALA A 370 7.68 -1.26 1.51
C ALA A 370 7.94 -2.47 2.41
N CYS A 371 6.95 -3.35 2.63
CA CYS A 371 7.15 -4.59 3.41
C CYS A 371 8.22 -5.50 2.79
N ARG A 372 8.29 -5.63 1.45
CA ARG A 372 9.36 -6.42 0.81
C ARG A 372 10.73 -5.77 0.97
N VAL A 373 10.81 -4.44 0.96
CA VAL A 373 12.05 -3.71 1.27
C VAL A 373 12.46 -3.96 2.72
N TRP A 374 11.51 -3.93 3.66
CA TRP A 374 11.74 -4.24 5.07
C TRP A 374 12.20 -5.68 5.30
N ASP A 375 11.62 -6.62 4.56
CA ASP A 375 12.04 -8.02 4.60
C ASP A 375 13.56 -8.10 4.35
N VAL A 376 14.06 -7.53 3.26
CA VAL A 376 15.48 -7.61 2.93
C VAL A 376 16.36 -6.68 3.76
N PHE A 377 15.83 -5.53 4.21
CA PHE A 377 16.50 -4.68 5.21
C PHE A 377 16.77 -5.44 6.51
N CYS A 378 15.81 -6.22 7.00
CA CYS A 378 16.01 -7.06 8.19
C CYS A 378 17.16 -8.08 8.00
N ARG A 379 17.45 -8.48 6.75
CA ARG A 379 18.53 -9.42 6.42
C ARG A 379 19.88 -8.74 6.25
N ASP A 380 19.91 -7.58 5.60
CA ASP A 380 21.12 -6.93 5.09
C ASP A 380 21.42 -5.56 5.74
N ASN A 381 20.60 -5.15 6.72
CA ASN A 381 20.69 -3.88 7.47
C ASN A 381 20.61 -2.62 6.59
N GLU A 382 21.13 -1.50 7.11
CA GLU A 382 21.04 -0.17 6.51
C GLU A 382 21.58 -0.07 5.07
N GLU A 383 22.58 -0.87 4.69
CA GLU A 383 23.12 -0.89 3.32
C GLU A 383 21.99 -1.12 2.30
N PHE A 384 21.03 -2.00 2.63
CA PHE A 384 19.95 -2.33 1.72
C PHE A 384 19.00 -1.16 1.46
N LEU A 385 18.87 -0.22 2.41
CA LEU A 385 18.09 1.00 2.18
C LEU A 385 18.74 1.83 1.07
N PHE A 386 20.05 2.09 1.17
CA PHE A 386 20.77 2.85 0.14
C PHE A 386 20.85 2.11 -1.20
N ARG A 387 20.96 0.78 -1.18
CA ARG A 387 20.85 -0.06 -2.38
C ARG A 387 19.47 0.06 -3.05
N THR A 388 18.41 0.13 -2.25
CA THR A 388 17.03 0.34 -2.71
C THR A 388 16.88 1.71 -3.37
N ALA A 389 17.46 2.77 -2.79
CA ALA A 389 17.48 4.11 -3.39
C ALA A 389 18.13 4.09 -4.77
N LEU A 390 19.29 3.44 -4.92
CA LEU A 390 19.96 3.29 -6.22
C LEU A 390 19.14 2.46 -7.20
N GLY A 391 18.44 1.44 -6.74
CA GLY A 391 17.51 0.65 -7.56
C GLY A 391 16.34 1.48 -8.10
N LEU A 392 15.76 2.36 -7.29
CA LEU A 392 14.72 3.30 -7.71
C LEU A 392 15.25 4.30 -8.75
N LEU A 393 16.43 4.87 -8.50
CA LEU A 393 17.08 5.79 -9.45
C LEU A 393 17.41 5.09 -10.77
N ARG A 394 17.84 3.83 -10.74
CA ARG A 394 18.06 3.01 -11.94
C ARG A 394 16.77 2.74 -12.70
N LEU A 395 15.69 2.37 -12.00
CA LEU A 395 14.38 2.08 -12.59
C LEU A 395 13.85 3.29 -13.36
N TYR A 396 14.06 4.50 -12.85
CA TYR A 396 13.58 5.74 -13.47
C TYR A 396 14.66 6.54 -14.19
N GLN A 397 15.83 5.97 -14.44
CA GLN A 397 17.00 6.68 -15.00
C GLN A 397 16.67 7.41 -16.32
N ASP A 398 15.96 6.75 -17.22
CA ASP A 398 15.64 7.29 -18.54
C ASP A 398 14.69 8.50 -18.46
N VAL A 399 13.76 8.47 -17.51
CA VAL A 399 12.83 9.58 -17.26
C VAL A 399 13.54 10.73 -16.56
N LEU A 400 14.34 10.44 -15.53
CA LEU A 400 15.06 11.44 -14.73
C LEU A 400 16.12 12.20 -15.55
N THR A 401 16.78 11.54 -16.50
CA THR A 401 17.78 12.18 -17.37
C THR A 401 17.17 13.25 -18.29
N CYS A 402 15.86 13.15 -18.56
CA CYS A 402 15.11 14.11 -19.37
C CYS A 402 14.52 15.28 -18.56
N MET A 403 14.68 15.27 -17.23
CA MET A 403 14.09 16.27 -16.33
C MET A 403 15.13 17.32 -15.88
N ASP A 404 14.65 18.53 -15.61
CA ASP A 404 15.40 19.56 -14.90
C ASP A 404 15.34 19.36 -13.37
N PHE A 405 15.98 20.26 -12.62
CA PHE A 405 15.97 20.24 -11.16
C PHE A 405 14.56 20.13 -10.55
N ILE A 406 13.62 20.97 -10.98
CA ILE A 406 12.28 21.07 -10.37
C ILE A 406 11.50 19.78 -10.60
N HIS A 407 11.51 19.28 -11.84
CA HIS A 407 10.78 18.07 -12.20
C HIS A 407 11.38 16.83 -11.54
N MET A 408 12.71 16.74 -11.43
CA MET A 408 13.35 15.64 -10.69
C MET A 408 13.00 15.68 -9.19
N ALA A 409 13.09 16.85 -8.56
CA ALA A 409 12.76 17.01 -7.15
C ALA A 409 11.31 16.61 -6.86
N GLN A 410 10.35 17.07 -7.67
CA GLN A 410 8.94 16.70 -7.54
C GLN A 410 8.71 15.19 -7.76
N PHE A 411 9.36 14.61 -8.77
CA PHE A 411 9.22 13.18 -9.07
C PHE A 411 9.76 12.29 -7.95
N LEU A 412 10.92 12.62 -7.39
CA LEU A 412 11.56 11.79 -6.37
C LEU A 412 10.94 11.95 -4.97
N THR A 413 10.38 13.13 -4.67
CA THR A 413 9.63 13.37 -3.43
C THR A 413 8.23 12.77 -3.46
N ARG A 414 7.69 12.50 -4.66
CA ARG A 414 6.41 11.83 -4.85
C ARG A 414 6.51 10.79 -5.97
N LEU A 415 7.04 9.62 -5.61
CA LEU A 415 7.14 8.49 -6.52
C LEU A 415 5.76 8.02 -7.02
N PRO A 416 5.68 7.37 -8.19
CA PRO A 416 4.43 6.83 -8.71
C PRO A 416 3.78 5.82 -7.75
N ASP A 417 2.45 5.86 -7.63
CA ASP A 417 1.68 4.92 -6.77
C ASP A 417 1.83 3.45 -7.22
N LEU A 418 2.16 3.22 -8.50
CA LEU A 418 2.32 1.91 -9.09
C LEU A 418 3.78 1.70 -9.51
N ILE A 419 4.54 1.04 -8.64
CA ILE A 419 5.91 0.62 -8.91
C ILE A 419 5.93 -0.91 -9.06
N PRO A 420 6.30 -1.47 -10.22
CA PRO A 420 6.36 -2.91 -10.40
C PRO A 420 7.46 -3.52 -9.52
N ALA A 421 7.05 -4.27 -8.48
CA ALA A 421 7.96 -4.83 -7.48
C ALA A 421 9.09 -5.67 -8.10
N GLU A 422 8.77 -6.55 -9.05
CA GLU A 422 9.77 -7.40 -9.71
C GLU A 422 10.82 -6.59 -10.49
N GLN A 423 10.41 -5.56 -11.22
CA GLN A 423 11.35 -4.72 -11.96
C GLN A 423 12.23 -3.92 -11.01
N LEU A 424 11.65 -3.36 -9.94
CA LEU A 424 12.44 -2.67 -8.93
C LEU A 424 13.48 -3.61 -8.30
N PHE A 425 13.07 -4.80 -7.86
CA PHE A 425 14.01 -5.76 -7.25
C PHE A 425 15.05 -6.29 -8.23
N GLN A 426 14.75 -6.40 -9.53
CA GLN A 426 15.76 -6.66 -10.56
C GLN A 426 16.80 -5.54 -10.65
N HIS A 427 16.36 -4.27 -10.63
CA HIS A 427 17.28 -3.14 -10.61
C HIS A 427 18.11 -3.08 -9.33
N ILE A 428 17.50 -3.30 -8.16
CA ILE A 428 18.23 -3.39 -6.87
C ILE A 428 19.27 -4.51 -6.93
N ALA A 429 18.92 -5.69 -7.46
CA ALA A 429 19.85 -6.81 -7.62
C ALA A 429 21.07 -6.44 -8.48
N SER A 430 20.90 -5.61 -9.51
CA SER A 430 21.99 -5.15 -10.37
C SER A 430 22.90 -4.09 -9.74
N ILE A 431 22.51 -3.49 -8.62
CA ILE A 431 23.35 -2.52 -7.89
C ILE A 431 24.47 -3.24 -7.13
N HIS A 432 25.69 -2.76 -7.31
CA HIS A 432 26.88 -3.23 -6.64
C HIS A 432 27.24 -2.29 -5.47
N MET A 433 27.13 -2.80 -4.25
CA MET A 433 27.49 -2.06 -3.02
C MET A 433 28.97 -2.27 -2.64
N THR A 434 29.86 -2.15 -3.63
CA THR A 434 31.32 -2.22 -3.44
C THR A 434 31.98 -1.22 -4.36
N SER A 435 32.85 -0.35 -3.81
CA SER A 435 33.65 0.60 -4.60
C SER A 435 35.10 0.54 -4.16
N ARG A 436 36.03 0.44 -5.12
CA ARG A 436 37.48 0.27 -4.88
C ARG A 436 37.78 -0.86 -3.87
N ASN A 437 37.11 -2.01 -4.02
CA ASN A 437 37.19 -3.16 -3.11
C ASN A 437 36.74 -2.91 -1.65
N ARG A 438 36.04 -1.80 -1.37
CA ARG A 438 35.45 -1.49 -0.07
C ARG A 438 33.94 -1.66 -0.11
N LYS A 439 33.39 -2.38 0.86
CA LYS A 439 31.94 -2.51 1.09
C LYS A 439 31.37 -1.25 1.75
N TRP A 440 30.04 -1.12 1.76
CA TRP A 440 29.31 -0.01 2.40
C TRP A 440 29.87 0.37 3.77
N ALA A 441 29.93 -0.58 4.71
CA ALA A 441 30.38 -0.32 6.08
C ALA A 441 31.80 0.25 6.14
N GLN A 442 32.70 -0.20 5.26
CA GLN A 442 34.08 0.28 5.20
C GLN A 442 34.19 1.69 4.61
N VAL A 443 33.35 2.00 3.60
CA VAL A 443 33.26 3.35 3.02
C VAL A 443 32.70 4.32 4.05
N LEU A 444 31.59 3.96 4.70
CA LEU A 444 30.95 4.78 5.73
C LEU A 444 31.90 5.06 6.89
N GLN A 445 32.57 4.03 7.42
CA GLN A 445 33.54 4.19 8.51
C GLN A 445 34.74 5.07 8.12
N ALA A 446 35.22 4.97 6.87
CA ALA A 446 36.31 5.83 6.40
C ALA A 446 35.87 7.31 6.38
N LEU A 447 34.68 7.60 5.87
CA LEU A 447 34.14 8.96 5.82
C LEU A 447 33.88 9.55 7.21
N GLN A 448 33.39 8.74 8.16
CA GLN A 448 33.22 9.17 9.55
C GLN A 448 34.57 9.60 10.18
N LYS A 449 35.62 8.80 9.98
CA LYS A 449 36.97 9.12 10.49
C LYS A 449 37.56 10.37 9.84
N ASP A 450 37.30 10.60 8.56
CA ASP A 450 37.79 11.79 7.87
C ASP A 450 37.08 13.06 8.38
N GLN A 451 35.78 12.98 8.67
CA GLN A 451 35.01 14.07 9.27
C GLN A 451 35.52 14.44 10.68
N GLU A 452 35.85 13.44 11.52
CA GLU A 452 36.44 13.67 12.84
C GLU A 452 37.81 14.35 12.77
N ARG A 453 38.62 14.05 11.74
CA ARG A 453 39.93 14.68 11.52
C ARG A 453 39.83 16.09 10.93
N GLY A 454 38.81 16.33 10.11
CA GLY A 454 38.56 17.61 9.45
C GLY A 454 37.84 18.64 10.32
N SER A 455 37.14 18.21 11.38
CA SER A 455 36.60 19.13 12.39
C SER A 455 37.73 19.75 13.20
N PRO A 456 37.94 21.09 13.15
CA PRO A 456 38.85 21.77 14.05
C PRO A 456 38.22 21.77 15.44
N VAL A 457 38.33 20.65 16.16
CA VAL A 457 37.99 20.62 17.58
C VAL A 457 39.00 21.53 18.26
N LEU A 458 38.45 22.56 18.89
CA LEU A 458 38.98 23.30 20.03
C LEU A 458 39.77 22.34 20.94
N LYS A 459 41.05 22.14 20.62
CA LYS A 459 42.05 21.68 21.57
C LYS A 459 42.50 22.93 22.32
N ARG A 460 41.78 23.27 23.39
CA ARG A 460 42.32 24.04 24.51
C ARG A 460 41.85 23.43 25.81
#